data_AF-A0A1Y4R9A3-F1
#
_entry.id   AF-A0A1Y4R9A3-F1
#
_cell.length_a   1.000
_cell.length_b   1.000
_cell.length_c   1.000
_cell.angle_alpha   90.00
_cell.angle_beta   90.00
_cell.angle_gamma   90.00
#
_symmetry.space_group_name_H-M   'P 1'
#
loop_
_entity.id
_entity.type
_entity.pdbx_description
1 polymer ?
#
loop_
_entity_poly.entity_id
_entity_poly.type
_entity_poly.pdbx_seq_one_letter_code
_entity_poly.pdbx_strand_id
1 'polypeptide(L)'
;MDTNNQTIVPGSQTSSLPTPISEQTYLENILRLNIGKLGTFYFTYTGSEDWRDRIYKGIIEEVGRDHFVVRDPKNQKYYIFQFVYFVWAEFDEPINFNTR
;
A
#
# COMPACT_ATOMS: atom_id res chain seq x y z
N MET A 1 -8.86 51.54 23.46
CA MET A 1 -9.40 50.29 22.89
C MET A 1 -8.71 50.17 21.57
N ASP A 2 -7.59 49.46 21.54
CA ASP A 2 -6.77 49.33 20.34
C ASP A 2 -6.47 47.84 20.18
N THR A 3 -6.90 47.33 19.03
CA THR A 3 -7.07 45.91 18.71
C THR A 3 -5.74 45.24 18.40
N ASN A 4 -5.41 44.20 19.18
CA ASN A 4 -4.28 43.30 18.96
C ASN A 4 -4.51 42.43 17.72
N ASN A 5 -3.73 42.70 16.67
CA ASN A 5 -3.66 41.85 15.47
C ASN A 5 -2.80 40.62 15.77
N GLN A 6 -3.43 39.45 15.88
CA GLN A 6 -2.73 38.16 15.97
C GLN A 6 -2.17 37.77 14.61
N THR A 7 -0.85 37.64 14.54
CA THR A 7 -0.12 37.09 13.39
C THR A 7 -0.43 35.60 13.27
N ILE A 8 -1.10 35.21 12.19
CA ILE A 8 -1.39 33.82 11.84
C ILE A 8 -0.06 33.16 11.45
N VAL A 9 0.37 32.16 12.21
CA VAL A 9 1.50 31.29 11.88
C VAL A 9 1.04 30.33 10.78
N PRO A 10 1.65 30.31 9.58
CA PRO A 10 1.31 29.31 8.57
C PRO A 10 1.78 27.94 9.08
N GLY A 11 0.81 27.04 9.25
CA GLY A 11 1.06 25.67 9.68
C GLY A 11 2.11 25.01 8.78
N SER A 12 3.11 24.41 9.42
CA SER A 12 4.06 23.50 8.80
C SER A 12 3.30 22.31 8.22
N GLN A 13 2.87 22.43 6.97
CA GLN A 13 2.56 21.29 6.13
C GLN A 13 3.88 20.54 5.96
N THR A 14 4.08 19.50 6.77
CA THR A 14 5.05 18.46 6.45
C THR A 14 4.53 17.76 5.21
N SER A 15 4.85 18.31 4.04
CA SER A 15 4.86 17.55 2.81
C SER A 15 5.87 16.43 3.03
N SER A 16 5.37 15.24 3.35
CA SER A 16 6.16 14.03 3.32
C SER A 16 6.64 13.85 1.88
N LEU A 17 7.82 14.40 1.57
CA LEU A 17 8.49 14.10 0.31
C LEU A 17 8.60 12.58 0.21
N PRO A 18 8.24 11.97 -0.94
CA PRO A 18 8.49 10.56 -1.16
C PRO A 18 9.98 10.31 -0.88
N THR A 19 10.26 9.48 0.12
CA THR A 19 11.63 9.10 0.44
C THR A 19 12.20 8.44 -0.82
N PRO A 20 13.38 8.85 -1.32
CA PRO A 20 13.97 8.19 -2.47
C PRO A 20 14.06 6.69 -2.16
N ILE A 21 13.46 5.87 -3.02
CA ILE A 21 13.53 4.42 -2.92
C ILE A 21 15.02 4.09 -3.02
N SER A 22 15.64 3.77 -1.88
CA SER A 22 17.04 3.41 -1.83
C SER A 22 17.27 2.20 -2.73
N GLU A 23 18.53 1.96 -3.12
CA GLU A 23 18.92 0.79 -3.95
C GLU A 23 18.54 -0.57 -3.34
N GLN A 24 17.97 -0.59 -2.12
CA GLN A 24 17.30 -1.75 -1.56
C GLN A 24 15.85 -1.85 -2.06
N THR A 25 15.64 -2.78 -2.98
CA THR A 25 14.32 -3.19 -3.47
C THR A 25 13.59 -4.02 -2.40
N TYR A 26 13.01 -3.36 -1.40
CA TYR A 26 12.09 -4.00 -0.46
C TYR A 26 10.75 -4.31 -1.14
N LEU A 27 10.08 -5.39 -0.70
CA LEU A 27 8.78 -5.80 -1.25
C LEU A 27 7.73 -4.67 -1.19
N GLU A 28 7.65 -3.97 -0.07
CA GLU A 28 6.74 -2.82 0.09
C GLU A 28 7.01 -1.73 -0.95
N ASN A 29 8.28 -1.51 -1.35
CA ASN A 29 8.63 -0.52 -2.36
C ASN A 29 8.21 -0.97 -3.75
N ILE A 30 8.37 -2.26 -4.09
CA ILE A 30 7.82 -2.81 -5.34
C ILE A 30 6.30 -2.60 -5.35
N LEU A 31 5.59 -2.95 -4.28
CA LEU A 31 4.13 -2.81 -4.26
C LEU A 31 3.68 -1.34 -4.33
N ARG A 32 4.41 -0.40 -3.69
CA ARG A 32 4.15 1.05 -3.83
C ARG A 32 4.24 1.51 -5.29
N LEU A 33 5.22 1.01 -6.04
CA LEU A 33 5.37 1.33 -7.46
C LEU A 33 4.25 0.76 -8.35
N ASN A 34 3.41 -0.13 -7.81
CA ASN A 34 2.31 -0.78 -8.52
C ASN A 34 0.93 -0.42 -7.94
N ILE A 35 0.82 0.66 -7.15
CA ILE A 35 -0.48 1.25 -6.77
C ILE A 35 -1.29 1.56 -8.05
N GLY A 36 -2.58 1.20 -8.03
CA GLY A 36 -3.49 1.32 -9.17
C GLY A 36 -3.52 0.11 -10.10
N LYS A 37 -2.56 -0.82 -9.99
CA LYS A 37 -2.52 -2.03 -10.82
C LYS A 37 -3.41 -3.13 -10.27
N LEU A 38 -4.03 -3.90 -11.19
CA LEU A 38 -4.81 -5.08 -10.86
C LEU A 38 -3.87 -6.29 -10.67
N GLY A 39 -3.85 -6.86 -9.47
CA GLY A 39 -3.04 -8.02 -9.13
C GLY A 39 -3.87 -9.18 -8.56
N THR A 40 -3.26 -10.36 -8.59
CA THR A 40 -3.71 -11.55 -7.84
C THR A 40 -2.69 -11.80 -6.72
N PHE A 41 -3.16 -11.84 -5.48
CA PHE A 41 -2.35 -11.92 -4.27
C PHE A 41 -2.61 -13.22 -3.53
N TYR A 42 -1.54 -13.94 -3.21
CA TYR A 42 -1.57 -15.26 -2.61
C TYR A 42 -1.14 -15.20 -1.15
N PHE A 43 -1.97 -15.77 -0.28
CA PHE A 43 -1.79 -15.75 1.17
C PHE A 43 -1.86 -17.16 1.75
N THR A 44 -1.03 -17.40 2.76
CA THR A 44 -1.09 -18.60 3.59
C THR A 44 -1.17 -18.18 5.07
N TYR A 45 -2.25 -18.56 5.75
CA TYR A 45 -2.51 -18.24 7.15
C TYR A 45 -2.16 -19.45 8.02
N THR A 46 -0.89 -19.52 8.43
CA THR A 46 -0.35 -20.62 9.23
C THR A 46 -1.16 -20.84 10.51
N GLY A 47 -1.55 -22.10 10.77
CA GLY A 47 -2.34 -22.46 11.96
C GLY A 47 -3.86 -22.25 11.81
N SER A 48 -4.33 -21.71 10.69
CA SER A 48 -5.77 -21.66 10.39
C SER A 48 -6.27 -22.98 9.80
N GLU A 49 -7.43 -23.45 10.28
CA GLU A 49 -8.16 -24.56 9.67
C GLU A 49 -9.08 -24.08 8.54
N ASP A 50 -9.80 -22.98 8.77
CA ASP A 50 -10.81 -22.47 7.82
C ASP A 50 -10.23 -21.59 6.70
N TRP A 51 -9.07 -20.98 6.91
CA TRP A 51 -8.53 -19.93 6.02
C TRP A 51 -7.12 -20.20 5.53
N ARG A 52 -6.67 -21.46 5.53
CA ARG A 52 -5.25 -21.82 5.32
C ARG A 52 -4.63 -21.16 4.09
N ASP A 53 -5.29 -21.25 2.93
CA ASP A 53 -4.80 -20.65 1.68
C ASP A 53 -5.89 -19.80 1.04
N ARG A 54 -5.55 -18.55 0.69
CA ARG A 54 -6.49 -17.60 0.12
C ARG A 54 -5.87 -16.86 -1.06
N ILE A 55 -6.71 -16.60 -2.05
CA ILE A 55 -6.37 -15.83 -3.24
C ILE A 55 -7.30 -14.62 -3.28
N TYR A 56 -6.72 -13.44 -3.45
CA TYR A 56 -7.47 -12.20 -3.61
C TYR A 56 -7.09 -11.56 -4.94
N LYS A 57 -8.08 -11.15 -5.74
CA LYS A 57 -7.84 -10.38 -6.97
C LYS A 57 -8.39 -8.97 -6.76
N GLY A 58 -7.55 -7.96 -6.97
CA GLY A 58 -7.95 -6.57 -6.75
C GLY A 58 -6.86 -5.55 -7.08
N ILE A 59 -7.21 -4.28 -6.88
CA ILE A 59 -6.37 -3.13 -7.20
C ILE A 59 -5.66 -2.67 -5.93
N ILE A 60 -4.34 -2.45 -5.98
CA ILE A 60 -3.60 -1.88 -4.85
C ILE A 60 -4.01 -0.42 -4.69
N GLU A 61 -4.54 -0.06 -3.53
CA GLU A 61 -4.96 1.31 -3.20
C GLU A 61 -3.91 2.03 -2.34
N GLU A 62 -3.28 1.31 -1.41
CA GLU A 62 -2.30 1.87 -0.47
C GLU A 62 -1.28 0.81 -0.06
N VAL A 63 -0.04 1.21 0.23
CA VAL A 63 0.99 0.34 0.77
C VAL A 63 1.73 1.04 1.91
N GLY A 64 1.46 0.57 3.13
CA GLY A 64 2.11 0.99 4.36
C GLY A 64 3.46 0.29 4.58
N ARG A 65 3.92 0.26 5.83
CA ARG A 65 5.18 -0.40 6.23
C ARG A 65 5.00 -1.89 6.51
N ASP A 66 3.89 -2.26 7.12
CA ASP A 66 3.56 -3.62 7.56
C ASP A 66 2.35 -4.20 6.83
N HIS A 67 1.67 -3.37 6.04
CA HIS A 67 0.41 -3.69 5.40
C HIS A 67 0.26 -3.10 4.00
N PHE A 68 -0.75 -3.58 3.28
CA PHE A 68 -1.25 -2.97 2.06
C PHE A 68 -2.76 -3.14 1.95
N VAL A 69 -3.39 -2.21 1.21
CA VAL A 69 -4.84 -2.17 0.99
C VAL A 69 -5.13 -2.54 -0.45
N VAL A 70 -6.07 -3.47 -0.64
CA VAL A 70 -6.54 -3.92 -1.95
C VAL A 70 -8.04 -3.72 -2.07
N ARG A 71 -8.48 -3.03 -3.11
CA ARG A 71 -9.91 -2.93 -3.47
C ARG A 71 -10.28 -4.00 -4.48
N ASP A 72 -11.31 -4.79 -4.18
CA ASP A 72 -11.93 -5.66 -5.17
C ASP A 72 -12.98 -4.88 -5.99
N PRO A 73 -12.72 -4.64 -7.29
CA PRO A 73 -13.61 -3.85 -8.13
C PRO A 73 -14.98 -4.51 -8.35
N LYS A 74 -15.10 -5.83 -8.15
CA LYS A 74 -16.35 -6.57 -8.39
C LYS A 74 -17.37 -6.39 -7.28
N ASN A 75 -16.93 -6.36 -6.03
CA ASN A 75 -17.81 -6.32 -4.86
C ASN A 75 -17.66 -5.06 -4.00
N GLN A 76 -16.82 -4.11 -4.41
CA GLN A 76 -16.56 -2.84 -3.71
C GLN A 76 -16.05 -3.03 -2.28
N LYS A 77 -15.41 -4.17 -1.99
CA LYS A 77 -14.75 -4.41 -0.70
C LYS A 77 -13.33 -3.91 -0.72
N TYR A 78 -12.89 -3.44 0.44
CA TYR A 78 -11.50 -3.12 0.72
C TYR A 78 -10.95 -4.16 1.68
N TYR A 79 -9.80 -4.72 1.33
CA TYR A 79 -9.07 -5.66 2.16
C TYR A 79 -7.82 -4.96 2.68
N ILE A 80 -7.54 -5.14 3.97
CA ILE A 80 -6.28 -4.74 4.59
C ILE A 80 -5.49 -6.01 4.87
N PHE A 81 -4.28 -6.10 4.35
CA PHE A 81 -3.43 -7.28 4.47
C PHE A 81 -2.14 -6.96 5.19
N GLN A 82 -1.70 -7.82 6.09
CA GLN A 82 -0.36 -7.77 6.67
C GLN A 82 0.62 -8.57 5.80
N PHE A 83 1.85 -8.08 5.66
CA PHE A 83 2.87 -8.77 4.87
C PHE A 83 3.27 -10.14 5.41
N VAL A 84 3.08 -10.41 6.71
CA VAL A 84 3.46 -11.68 7.35
C VAL A 84 2.75 -12.90 6.75
N TYR A 85 1.55 -12.73 6.20
CA TYR A 85 0.78 -13.82 5.57
C TYR A 85 0.88 -13.83 4.05
N PHE A 86 1.49 -12.80 3.46
CA PHE A 86 1.60 -12.63 2.03
C PHE A 86 2.75 -13.48 1.49
N VAL A 87 2.47 -14.29 0.46
CA VAL A 87 3.46 -15.22 -0.12
C VAL A 87 4.04 -14.65 -1.41
N TRP A 88 3.18 -14.34 -2.40
CA TRP A 88 3.58 -13.77 -3.69
C TRP A 88 2.38 -13.15 -4.41
N ALA A 89 2.65 -12.41 -5.49
CA ALA A 89 1.62 -11.85 -6.35
C ALA A 89 2.01 -11.91 -7.83
N GLU A 90 1.01 -11.92 -8.68
CA GLU A 90 1.13 -11.74 -10.13
C GLU A 90 0.25 -10.59 -10.60
N PHE A 91 0.65 -10.00 -11.71
CA PHE A 91 -0.05 -8.89 -12.35
C PHE A 91 -0.26 -9.25 -13.82
N ASP A 92 -1.42 -8.87 -14.35
CA ASP A 92 -1.75 -9.08 -15.77
C ASP A 92 -0.94 -8.11 -16.68
N GLU A 93 -0.29 -7.11 -16.09
CA GLU A 93 0.56 -6.11 -16.75
C GLU A 93 2.00 -6.11 -16.18
N PRO A 94 3.00 -5.55 -16.90
CA PRO A 94 4.39 -5.54 -16.44
C PRO A 94 4.54 -4.91 -15.05
N ILE A 95 5.31 -5.55 -14.16
CA ILE A 95 5.55 -5.07 -12.79
C ILE A 95 6.57 -3.91 -12.83
N ASN A 96 6.28 -2.84 -12.09
CA ASN A 96 7.23 -1.77 -11.82
C ASN A 96 8.10 -2.20 -10.62
N PHE A 97 9.40 -2.41 -10.81
CA PHE A 97 10.31 -2.84 -9.73
C PHE A 97 11.49 -1.88 -9.51
N ASN A 98 11.54 -0.78 -10.27
CA ASN A 98 12.48 0.32 -10.11
C ASN A 98 11.87 1.61 -10.69
N THR A 99 12.54 2.75 -10.46
CA THR A 99 12.10 4.08 -10.93
C THR A 99 12.89 4.59 -12.14
N ARG A 100 13.56 3.71 -12.90
CA ARG A 100 14.43 4.11 -14.02
C ARG A 100 13.65 4.39 -15.29
#